data_AF-A0A9D7QGI5-F1
#
_entry.id   AF-A0A9D7QGI5-F1
#
_cell.length_a   1.000
_cell.length_b   1.000
_cell.length_c   1.000
_cell.angle_alpha   90.00
_cell.angle_beta   90.00
_cell.angle_gamma   90.00
#
_symmetry.space_group_name_H-M   'P 1'
#
loop_
_entity.id
_entity.type
_entity.pdbx_description
1 polymer ?
#
loop_
_entity_poly.entity_id
_entity_poly.type
_entity_poly.pdbx_seq_one_letter_code
_entity_poly.pdbx_strand_id
1 'polypeptide(L)'
;MIDRFTNWVFRHRLMLVCAFGVLTLFMAWQAAHLRVDASFNKSLPSDHPYIKTFTKYQSEFGGANRVLIALMTREGDIFTPEFFAQLKGATDEGIFLTGVDRAQVQSLYTPNVRYIEVVEEGFSGGNVMPADFRPTPESFARVRENIIKSGKLGRLVANGFTGAIVSAAAPRGGSADGAEARLHAHCRRIGGHPRTD
;
A
#
# COMPACT_ATOMS: atom_id res chain seq x y z
N MET A 1 43.44 -13.85 -45.99
CA MET A 1 42.16 -14.11 -45.29
C MET A 1 41.51 -12.81 -44.83
N ILE A 2 42.30 -11.89 -44.25
CA ILE A 2 41.89 -10.54 -43.84
C ILE A 2 41.35 -9.70 -45.02
N ASP A 3 41.99 -9.71 -46.19
CA ASP A 3 41.56 -8.87 -47.32
C ASP A 3 40.18 -9.24 -47.88
N ARG A 4 39.79 -10.52 -47.78
CA ARG A 4 38.46 -10.98 -48.19
C ARG A 4 37.37 -10.49 -47.23
N PHE A 5 37.69 -10.42 -45.94
CA PHE A 5 36.80 -9.89 -44.90
C PHE A 5 36.63 -8.38 -45.04
N THR A 6 37.73 -7.66 -45.23
CA THR A 6 37.75 -6.20 -45.44
C THR A 6 36.92 -5.79 -46.66
N ASN A 7 37.11 -6.46 -47.81
CA ASN A 7 36.31 -6.18 -49.02
C ASN A 7 34.82 -6.51 -48.84
N TRP A 8 34.47 -7.53 -48.04
CA TRP A 8 33.08 -7.85 -47.75
C TRP A 8 32.39 -6.78 -46.89
N VAL A 9 33.09 -6.28 -45.86
CA VAL A 9 32.64 -5.18 -44.98
C VAL A 9 32.46 -3.89 -45.77
N PHE A 10 33.44 -3.50 -46.61
CA PHE A 10 33.33 -2.27 -47.40
C PHE A 10 32.24 -2.33 -48.48
N ARG A 11 31.97 -3.52 -49.03
CA ARG A 11 30.89 -3.74 -50.00
C ARG A 11 29.50 -3.66 -49.37
N HIS A 12 29.33 -4.13 -48.14
CA HIS A 12 28.05 -4.10 -47.42
C HIS A 12 27.99 -3.01 -46.32
N ARG A 13 28.84 -1.99 -46.40
CA ARG A 13 28.99 -0.96 -45.35
C ARG A 13 27.66 -0.32 -44.93
N LEU A 14 26.77 -0.05 -45.89
CA LEU A 14 25.47 0.56 -45.63
C LEU A 14 24.54 -0.40 -44.87
N MET A 15 24.55 -1.68 -45.24
CA MET A 15 23.77 -2.72 -44.56
C MET A 15 24.27 -2.95 -43.13
N LEU A 16 25.60 -2.94 -42.92
CA LEU A 16 26.21 -3.04 -41.59
C LEU A 16 25.86 -1.83 -40.72
N VAL A 17 25.99 -0.60 -41.23
CA VAL A 17 25.62 0.61 -40.48
C VAL A 17 24.13 0.61 -40.12
N CYS A 18 23.24 0.25 -41.05
CA CYS A 18 21.82 0.12 -40.75
C CYS A 18 21.55 -0.96 -39.69
N ALA A 19 22.21 -2.12 -39.78
CA ALA A 19 22.04 -3.19 -38.80
C ALA A 19 22.48 -2.77 -37.38
N PHE A 20 23.65 -2.13 -37.26
CA PHE A 20 24.12 -1.58 -35.97
C PHE A 20 23.24 -0.43 -35.49
N GLY A 21 22.74 0.41 -36.39
CA GLY A 21 21.79 1.49 -36.06
C GLY A 21 20.49 0.94 -35.48
N VAL A 22 19.89 -0.06 -36.13
CA VAL A 22 18.68 -0.74 -35.64
C VAL A 22 18.93 -1.44 -34.30
N LEU A 23 20.05 -2.14 -34.15
CA LEU A 23 20.42 -2.79 -32.89
C LEU A 23 20.57 -1.77 -31.75
N THR A 24 21.22 -0.63 -32.04
CA THR A 24 21.40 0.45 -31.07
C THR A 24 20.06 1.07 -30.68
N LEU A 25 19.17 1.32 -31.64
CA LEU A 25 17.83 1.84 -31.38
C LEU A 25 17.00 0.86 -30.54
N PHE A 26 17.08 -0.43 -30.85
CA PHE A 26 16.41 -1.49 -30.09
C PHE A 26 16.91 -1.55 -28.64
N MET A 27 18.24 -1.52 -28.44
CA MET A 27 18.81 -1.48 -27.09
C MET A 27 18.44 -0.21 -26.34
N ALA A 28 18.41 0.95 -27.01
CA ALA A 28 17.96 2.20 -26.40
C ALA A 28 16.49 2.14 -25.97
N TRP A 29 15.63 1.55 -26.80
CA TRP A 29 14.21 1.34 -26.47
C TRP A 29 14.04 0.39 -25.28
N GLN A 30 14.79 -0.71 -25.23
CA GLN A 30 14.79 -1.65 -24.10
C GLN A 30 15.34 -1.00 -22.81
N ALA A 31 16.39 -0.19 -22.92
CA ALA A 31 16.96 0.54 -21.79
C ALA A 31 15.96 1.53 -21.20
N ALA A 32 15.14 2.19 -22.04
CA ALA A 32 14.06 3.06 -21.57
C ALA A 32 12.94 2.30 -20.82
N HIS A 33 12.80 0.99 -21.04
CA HIS A 33 11.82 0.14 -20.35
C HIS A 33 12.38 -0.54 -19.09
N LEU A 34 13.65 -0.28 -18.74
CA LEU A 34 14.30 -0.93 -17.62
C LEU A 34 13.73 -0.39 -16.30
N ARG A 35 13.06 -1.25 -15.54
CA ARG A 35 12.51 -0.91 -14.22
C ARG A 35 13.58 -1.13 -13.17
N VAL A 36 13.82 -0.12 -12.33
CA VAL A 36 14.70 -0.23 -11.18
C VAL A 36 13.98 -1.02 -10.09
N ASP A 37 14.41 -2.26 -9.87
CA ASP A 37 13.89 -3.11 -8.78
C ASP A 37 14.85 -3.06 -7.59
N ALA A 38 14.60 -2.10 -6.69
CA ALA A 38 15.32 -1.90 -5.44
C ALA A 38 14.74 -2.78 -4.31
N SER A 39 14.59 -4.08 -4.55
CA SER A 39 14.17 -5.02 -3.52
C SER A 39 15.25 -5.16 -2.44
N PHE A 40 14.95 -4.78 -1.19
CA PHE A 40 15.84 -4.92 -0.01
C PHE A 40 16.46 -6.31 0.11
N ASN A 41 15.74 -7.36 -0.30
CA ASN A 41 16.22 -8.74 -0.29
C ASN A 41 17.47 -8.98 -1.14
N LYS A 42 17.70 -8.20 -2.21
CA LYS A 42 18.89 -8.33 -3.07
C LYS A 42 20.15 -7.75 -2.42
N SER A 43 19.98 -6.94 -1.37
CA SER A 43 21.08 -6.41 -0.57
C SER A 43 21.47 -7.35 0.59
N LEU A 44 20.71 -8.41 0.83
CA LEU A 44 20.96 -9.35 1.94
C LEU A 44 21.90 -10.48 1.49
N PRO A 45 22.87 -10.92 2.32
CA PRO A 45 23.73 -12.06 2.00
C PRO A 45 22.90 -13.36 1.95
N SER A 46 22.66 -13.87 0.74
CA SER A 46 21.82 -15.06 0.51
C SER A 46 22.37 -16.35 1.11
N ASP A 47 23.67 -16.41 1.41
CA ASP A 47 24.32 -17.61 1.93
C ASP A 47 24.12 -17.82 3.43
N HIS A 48 23.70 -16.79 4.16
CA HIS A 48 23.58 -16.87 5.62
C HIS A 48 22.41 -17.78 6.05
N PRO A 49 22.60 -18.70 7.03
CA PRO A 49 21.55 -19.64 7.46
C PRO A 49 20.24 -18.96 7.91
N TYR A 50 20.31 -17.81 8.59
CA TYR A 50 19.12 -17.02 8.94
C TYR A 50 18.32 -16.56 7.73
N ILE A 51 18.97 -16.12 6.65
CA ILE A 51 18.30 -15.64 5.44
C ILE A 51 17.63 -16.80 4.70
N LYS A 52 18.21 -18.01 4.74
CA LYS A 52 17.60 -19.24 4.20
C LYS A 52 16.32 -19.60 4.95
N THR A 53 16.35 -19.59 6.27
CA THR A 53 15.17 -19.85 7.12
C THR A 53 14.10 -18.78 6.92
N PHE A 54 14.49 -17.50 6.90
CA PHE A 54 13.58 -16.40 6.60
C PHE A 54 12.94 -16.57 5.23
N THR A 55 13.71 -16.84 4.17
CA THR A 55 13.18 -17.03 2.81
C THR A 55 12.24 -18.23 2.72
N LYS A 56 12.49 -19.29 3.49
CA LYS A 56 11.64 -20.50 3.52
C LYS A 56 10.27 -20.22 4.14
N TYR A 57 10.20 -19.46 5.23
CA TYR A 57 8.95 -19.24 5.98
C TYR A 57 8.31 -17.87 5.76
N GLN A 58 8.96 -16.93 5.06
CA GLN A 58 8.43 -15.56 4.87
C GLN A 58 7.02 -15.52 4.26
N SER A 59 6.66 -16.51 3.43
CA SER A 59 5.32 -16.56 2.81
C SER A 59 4.21 -16.82 3.82
N GLU A 60 4.52 -17.42 4.97
CA GLU A 60 3.54 -17.75 6.02
C GLU A 60 3.24 -16.55 6.93
N PHE A 61 4.16 -15.59 7.03
CA PHE A 61 4.03 -14.41 7.92
C PHE A 61 3.44 -13.17 7.23
N GLY A 62 3.01 -13.28 5.97
CA GLY A 62 2.47 -12.17 5.18
C GLY A 62 3.55 -11.31 4.51
N GLY A 63 3.13 -10.49 3.54
CA GLY A 63 4.04 -9.68 2.73
C GLY A 63 4.70 -8.54 3.52
N ALA A 64 5.97 -8.26 3.22
CA ALA A 64 6.72 -7.14 3.81
C ALA A 64 6.28 -5.76 3.30
N ASN A 65 5.50 -5.72 2.22
CA ASN A 65 5.06 -4.47 1.59
C ASN A 65 3.73 -4.04 2.22
N ARG A 66 3.77 -2.98 3.00
CA ARG A 66 2.59 -2.37 3.61
C ARG A 66 2.41 -0.96 3.10
N VAL A 67 1.18 -0.67 2.68
CA VAL A 67 0.73 0.63 2.24
C VAL A 67 -0.09 1.25 3.36
N LEU A 68 0.27 2.47 3.76
CA LEU A 68 -0.42 3.21 4.82
C LEU A 68 -1.08 4.44 4.21
N ILE A 69 -2.38 4.59 4.45
CA ILE A 69 -3.17 5.74 4.04
C ILE A 69 -3.55 6.50 5.30
N ALA A 70 -2.95 7.66 5.51
CA ALA A 70 -3.30 8.53 6.63
C ALA A 70 -4.35 9.56 6.17
N LEU A 71 -5.52 9.52 6.79
CA LEU A 71 -6.54 10.56 6.64
C LEU A 71 -6.44 11.49 7.86
N MET A 72 -6.16 12.76 7.60
CA MET A 72 -6.01 13.79 8.62
C MET A 72 -7.04 14.89 8.40
N THR A 73 -7.68 15.32 9.49
CA THR A 73 -8.48 16.54 9.52
C THR A 73 -7.54 17.74 9.53
N ARG A 74 -7.93 18.83 8.85
CA ARG A 74 -7.16 20.09 8.90
C ARG A 74 -7.44 20.87 10.18
N GLU A 75 -8.70 20.85 10.62
CA GLU A 75 -9.22 21.55 11.79
C GLU A 75 -10.29 20.68 12.46
N GLY A 76 -10.27 20.60 13.79
CA GLY A 76 -11.24 19.83 14.57
C GLY A 76 -10.83 18.38 14.81
N ASP A 77 -11.82 17.52 15.04
CA ASP A 77 -11.66 16.11 15.32
C ASP A 77 -12.19 15.23 14.16
N ILE A 78 -11.89 13.93 14.22
CA ILE A 78 -12.38 12.94 13.26
C ILE A 78 -13.87 12.60 13.42
N PHE A 79 -14.56 13.14 14.43
CA PHE A 79 -15.93 12.77 14.78
C PHE A 79 -16.98 13.52 13.97
N THR A 80 -16.74 13.58 12.66
CA THR A 80 -17.64 14.20 11.68
C THR A 80 -18.19 13.14 10.72
N PRO A 81 -19.46 13.28 10.28
CA PRO A 81 -20.05 12.37 9.30
C PRO A 81 -19.21 12.28 8.01
N GLU A 82 -18.65 13.40 7.57
CA GLU A 82 -17.87 13.53 6.35
C GLU A 82 -16.54 12.75 6.46
N PHE A 83 -15.84 12.87 7.59
CA PHE A 83 -14.59 12.15 7.81
C PHE A 83 -14.81 10.63 7.85
N PHE A 84 -15.84 10.17 8.57
CA PHE A 84 -16.17 8.76 8.64
C PHE A 84 -16.63 8.18 7.29
N ALA A 85 -17.34 8.97 6.47
CA ALA A 85 -17.69 8.59 5.10
C ALA A 85 -16.43 8.45 4.21
N GLN A 86 -15.50 9.40 4.30
CA GLN A 86 -14.22 9.33 3.57
C GLN A 86 -13.35 8.16 4.04
N LEU A 87 -13.28 7.92 5.35
CA LEU A 87 -12.54 6.79 5.92
C LEU A 87 -13.13 5.45 5.46
N LYS A 88 -14.47 5.34 5.41
CA LYS A 88 -15.15 4.15 4.87
C LYS A 88 -14.80 3.96 3.40
N GLY A 89 -14.89 5.02 2.59
CA GLY A 89 -14.52 4.97 1.17
C GLY A 89 -13.06 4.52 0.96
N ALA A 90 -12.12 5.11 1.70
CA ALA A 90 -10.71 4.72 1.65
C ALA A 90 -10.47 3.28 2.11
N THR A 91 -11.24 2.80 3.09
CA THR A 91 -11.16 1.41 3.56
C THR A 91 -11.69 0.43 2.51
N ASP A 92 -12.86 0.71 1.94
CA ASP A 92 -13.48 -0.13 0.91
C ASP A 92 -12.56 -0.24 -0.31
N GLU A 93 -12.02 0.88 -0.79
CA GLU A 93 -11.03 0.87 -1.87
C GLU A 93 -9.73 0.15 -1.48
N GLY A 94 -9.28 0.34 -0.23
CA GLY A 94 -8.20 -0.39 0.41
C GLY A 94 -8.31 -1.92 0.24
N ILE A 95 -9.51 -2.44 0.44
CA ILE A 95 -9.84 -3.87 0.35
C ILE A 95 -9.92 -4.34 -1.11
N PHE A 96 -10.37 -3.49 -2.02
CA PHE A 96 -10.54 -3.86 -3.44
C PHE A 96 -9.31 -3.62 -4.32
N LEU A 97 -8.21 -3.07 -3.78
CA LEU A 97 -6.96 -2.91 -4.52
C LEU A 97 -6.41 -4.27 -4.99
N THR A 98 -6.06 -4.30 -6.28
CA THR A 98 -5.36 -5.44 -6.88
C THR A 98 -3.98 -5.58 -6.25
N GLY A 99 -3.67 -6.75 -5.70
CA GLY A 99 -2.38 -7.00 -5.04
C GLY A 99 -2.35 -6.65 -3.55
N VAL A 100 -3.50 -6.46 -2.89
CA VAL A 100 -3.63 -6.37 -1.43
C VAL A 100 -4.27 -7.65 -0.89
N ASP A 101 -3.77 -8.14 0.25
CA ASP A 101 -4.44 -9.21 1.00
C ASP A 101 -5.57 -8.59 1.83
N ARG A 102 -6.81 -8.89 1.43
CA ARG A 102 -8.03 -8.39 2.07
C ARG A 102 -8.11 -8.72 3.55
N ALA A 103 -7.58 -9.88 3.95
CA ALA A 103 -7.59 -10.30 5.35
C ALA A 103 -6.63 -9.47 6.23
N GLN A 104 -5.62 -8.86 5.61
CA GLN A 104 -4.57 -8.08 6.29
C GLN A 104 -4.83 -6.57 6.25
N VAL A 105 -5.93 -6.10 5.66
CA VAL A 105 -6.33 -4.69 5.72
C VAL A 105 -6.80 -4.36 7.12
N GLN A 106 -6.29 -3.30 7.74
CA GLN A 106 -6.67 -2.83 9.07
C GLN A 106 -7.17 -1.38 8.99
N SER A 107 -8.39 -1.15 9.44
CA SER A 107 -9.04 0.14 9.55
C SER A 107 -10.04 0.10 10.71
N LEU A 108 -10.48 1.27 11.20
CA LEU A 108 -11.56 1.36 12.21
C LEU A 108 -12.83 0.61 11.77
N TYR A 109 -13.11 0.57 10.47
CA TYR A 109 -14.27 -0.12 9.88
C TYR A 109 -14.08 -1.63 9.71
N THR A 110 -12.86 -2.15 9.87
CA THR A 110 -12.58 -3.56 9.60
C THR A 110 -12.85 -4.42 10.85
N PRO A 111 -13.45 -5.62 10.71
CA PRO A 111 -13.78 -6.48 11.85
C PRO A 111 -12.58 -7.04 12.64
N ASN A 112 -11.35 -6.83 12.15
CA ASN A 112 -10.12 -7.21 12.83
C ASN A 112 -9.65 -6.16 13.86
N VAL A 113 -10.31 -5.01 13.94
CA VAL A 113 -10.06 -3.97 14.94
C VAL A 113 -11.13 -4.03 16.03
N ARG A 114 -10.78 -4.67 17.15
CA ARG A 114 -11.69 -4.94 18.27
C ARG A 114 -11.18 -4.32 19.57
N TYR A 115 -12.10 -4.07 20.49
CA TYR A 115 -11.80 -3.70 21.87
C TYR A 115 -12.16 -4.85 22.81
N ILE A 116 -11.48 -4.90 23.95
CA ILE A 116 -11.77 -5.81 25.05
C ILE A 116 -11.86 -4.96 26.30
N GLU A 117 -12.92 -5.18 27.07
CA GLU A 117 -13.20 -4.54 28.33
C GLU A 117 -13.38 -5.60 29.41
N VAL A 118 -12.97 -5.28 30.63
CA VAL A 118 -13.16 -6.12 31.80
C VAL A 118 -14.41 -5.64 32.52
N VAL A 119 -15.39 -6.52 32.66
CA VAL A 119 -16.66 -6.32 33.38
C VAL A 119 -16.75 -7.33 34.53
N GLU A 120 -17.66 -7.12 35.47
CA GLU A 120 -17.79 -7.98 36.66
C GLU A 120 -18.04 -9.47 36.31
N GLU A 121 -18.74 -9.73 35.20
CA GLU A 121 -19.00 -11.09 34.70
C GLU A 121 -17.88 -11.68 33.83
N GLY A 122 -16.79 -10.93 33.57
CA GLY A 122 -15.63 -11.41 32.81
C GLY A 122 -15.14 -10.43 31.74
N PHE A 123 -14.86 -10.93 30.53
CA PHE A 123 -14.40 -10.11 29.41
C PHE A 123 -15.54 -9.84 28.42
N SER A 124 -15.84 -8.57 28.17
CA SER A 124 -16.77 -8.15 27.13
C SER A 124 -15.99 -7.47 26.01
N GLY A 125 -16.29 -7.80 24.75
CA GLY A 125 -15.53 -7.27 23.62
C GLY A 125 -16.38 -7.16 22.37
N GLY A 126 -16.02 -6.21 21.52
CA GLY A 126 -16.73 -5.91 20.29
C GLY A 126 -15.83 -5.28 19.24
N ASN A 127 -16.39 -5.02 18.06
CA ASN A 127 -15.71 -4.22 17.04
C ASN A 127 -15.65 -2.76 17.49
N VAL A 128 -14.56 -2.07 17.17
CA VAL A 128 -14.43 -0.64 17.50
C VAL A 128 -15.51 0.18 16.80
N MET A 129 -15.74 -0.11 15.52
CA MET A 129 -16.88 0.38 14.77
C MET A 129 -18.02 -0.66 14.77
N PRO A 130 -19.18 -0.36 15.37
CA PRO A 130 -20.32 -1.26 15.34
C PRO A 130 -20.93 -1.35 13.93
N ALA A 131 -21.55 -2.49 13.59
CA ALA A 131 -22.08 -2.74 12.24
C ALA A 131 -23.30 -1.87 11.90
N ASP A 132 -24.03 -1.42 12.92
CA ASP A 132 -25.19 -0.53 12.87
C ASP A 132 -24.83 0.96 12.98
N PHE A 133 -23.54 1.31 12.81
CA PHE A 133 -23.09 2.69 12.94
C PHE A 133 -23.86 3.66 12.03
N ARG A 134 -24.46 4.66 12.66
CA ARG A 134 -25.05 5.84 12.00
C ARG A 134 -24.29 7.08 12.47
N PRO A 135 -24.08 8.10 11.64
CA PRO A 135 -23.42 9.34 12.06
C PRO A 135 -24.35 10.16 12.97
N THR A 136 -24.28 9.89 14.26
CA THR A 136 -25.06 10.57 15.31
C THR A 136 -24.12 10.96 16.45
N PRO A 137 -24.40 12.02 17.21
CA PRO A 137 -23.53 12.43 18.32
C PRO A 137 -23.27 11.30 19.34
N GLU A 138 -24.30 10.50 19.65
CA GLU A 138 -24.19 9.37 20.57
C GLU A 138 -23.28 8.25 20.05
N SER A 139 -23.40 7.90 18.77
CA SER A 139 -22.56 6.87 18.15
C SER A 139 -21.10 7.32 18.06
N PHE A 140 -20.83 8.61 17.82
CA PHE A 140 -19.47 9.14 17.86
C PHE A 140 -18.84 9.03 19.25
N ALA A 141 -19.60 9.35 20.31
CA ALA A 141 -19.14 9.19 21.69
C ALA A 141 -18.83 7.72 22.01
N ARG A 142 -19.69 6.80 21.58
CA ARG A 142 -19.47 5.35 21.73
C ARG A 142 -18.24 4.85 20.98
N VAL A 143 -18.05 5.27 19.73
CA VAL A 143 -16.87 4.91 18.93
C VAL A 143 -15.59 5.48 19.56
N ARG A 144 -15.64 6.71 20.08
CA ARG A 144 -14.51 7.31 20.80
C ARG A 144 -14.10 6.46 22.00
N GLU A 145 -15.05 6.03 22.80
CA GLU A 145 -14.80 5.17 23.95
C GLU A 145 -14.22 3.81 23.52
N ASN A 146 -14.81 3.18 22.50
CA ASN A 146 -14.31 1.93 21.94
C ASN A 146 -12.87 2.05 21.42
N ILE A 147 -12.50 3.16 20.78
CA ILE A 147 -11.14 3.42 20.30
C ILE A 147 -10.16 3.46 21.48
N ILE A 148 -10.52 4.13 22.57
CA ILE A 148 -9.69 4.23 23.78
C ILE A 148 -9.54 2.83 24.40
N LYS A 149 -10.64 2.11 24.60
CA LYS A 149 -10.65 0.73 25.16
C LYS A 149 -9.87 -0.26 24.30
N SER A 150 -9.85 -0.08 22.98
CA SER A 150 -9.13 -0.97 22.06
C SER A 150 -7.60 -0.82 22.07
N GLY A 151 -7.07 0.22 22.72
CA GLY A 151 -5.63 0.55 22.65
C GLY A 151 -5.16 0.87 21.22
N LYS A 152 -6.07 1.29 20.33
CA LYS A 152 -5.76 1.69 18.95
C LYS A 152 -5.47 3.19 18.82
N LEU A 153 -5.71 3.96 19.88
CA LEU A 153 -5.20 5.32 20.01
C LEU A 153 -3.67 5.29 19.98
N GLY A 154 -3.06 6.12 19.13
CA GLY A 154 -1.63 6.13 18.85
C GLY A 154 -1.15 5.08 17.84
N ARG A 155 -2.02 4.16 17.39
CA ARG A 155 -1.68 3.14 16.38
C ARG A 155 -2.48 3.30 15.08
N LEU A 156 -3.80 3.29 15.17
CA LEU A 156 -4.71 3.50 14.03
C LEU A 156 -5.35 4.89 14.04
N VAL A 157 -5.45 5.52 15.22
CA VAL A 157 -6.02 6.86 15.40
C VAL A 157 -4.99 7.74 16.08
N ALA A 158 -4.86 8.99 15.63
CA ALA A 158 -3.97 9.96 16.26
C ALA A 158 -4.37 10.22 17.72
N ASN A 159 -3.40 10.47 18.60
CA ASN A 159 -3.66 10.71 20.03
C ASN A 159 -4.61 11.90 20.29
N GLY A 160 -4.58 12.91 19.42
CA GLY A 160 -5.46 14.07 19.48
C GLY A 160 -6.79 13.91 18.73
N PHE A 161 -7.13 12.70 18.26
CA PHE A 161 -8.30 12.45 17.41
C PHE A 161 -8.34 13.33 16.15
N THR A 162 -7.18 13.70 15.61
CA THR A 162 -7.06 14.56 14.42
C THR A 162 -6.96 13.77 13.13
N GLY A 163 -6.79 12.45 13.18
CA GLY A 163 -6.73 11.59 12.00
C GLY A 163 -6.74 10.10 12.31
N ALA A 164 -6.90 9.30 11.25
CA ALA A 164 -6.91 7.85 11.29
C ALA A 164 -6.16 7.26 10.10
N ILE A 165 -5.61 6.05 10.27
CA ILE A 165 -4.82 5.35 9.27
C ILE A 165 -5.56 4.09 8.81
N VAL A 166 -5.60 3.89 7.49
CA VAL A 166 -5.94 2.61 6.86
C VAL A 166 -4.64 1.94 6.44
N SER A 167 -4.43 0.71 6.90
CA SER A 167 -3.24 -0.08 6.63
C SER A 167 -3.60 -1.26 5.74
N ALA A 168 -2.96 -1.37 4.58
CA ALA A 168 -3.19 -2.45 3.61
C ALA A 168 -1.86 -3.18 3.35
N ALA A 169 -1.83 -4.49 3.54
CA ALA A 169 -0.64 -5.30 3.25
C ALA A 169 -0.77 -5.96 1.88
N ALA A 170 0.28 -5.88 1.07
CA ALA A 170 0.36 -6.49 -0.26
C ALA A 170 1.11 -7.83 -0.21
N PRO A 171 0.60 -8.91 -0.83
CA PRO A 171 1.36 -10.15 -1.00
C PRO A 171 2.60 -9.93 -1.86
N ARG A 172 3.64 -10.76 -1.65
CA ARG A 172 4.89 -10.68 -2.37
C ARG A 172 4.69 -11.07 -3.86
N GLY A 173 4.96 -10.14 -4.79
CA GLY A 173 4.90 -10.38 -6.24
C GLY A 173 4.10 -9.34 -7.03
N GLY A 174 3.24 -8.55 -6.36
CA GLY A 174 2.68 -7.32 -6.94
C GLY A 174 3.69 -6.19 -6.76
N SER A 175 3.98 -5.42 -7.82
CA SER A 175 4.73 -4.17 -7.60
C SER A 175 3.85 -3.25 -6.75
N ALA A 176 4.38 -2.82 -5.60
CA ALA A 176 3.74 -1.80 -4.78
C ALA A 176 3.44 -0.56 -5.63
N ASP A 177 4.28 -0.27 -6.62
CA ASP A 177 4.16 0.81 -7.59
C ASP A 177 2.78 0.90 -8.27
N GLY A 178 2.17 -0.24 -8.63
CA GLY A 178 0.87 -0.25 -9.32
C GLY A 178 -0.30 0.07 -8.40
N ALA A 179 -0.23 -0.42 -7.16
CA ALA A 179 -1.19 -0.10 -6.11
C ALA A 179 -0.99 1.34 -5.62
N GLU A 180 0.25 1.74 -5.38
CA GLU A 180 0.67 3.07 -4.92
C GLU A 180 0.28 4.17 -5.91
N ALA A 181 0.49 3.99 -7.22
CA ALA A 181 0.09 4.99 -8.22
C ALA A 181 -1.44 5.20 -8.25
N ARG A 182 -2.22 4.13 -8.12
CA ARG A 182 -3.69 4.19 -8.07
C ARG A 182 -4.17 4.81 -6.76
N LEU A 183 -3.56 4.41 -5.65
CA LEU A 183 -3.85 4.98 -4.34
C LEU A 183 -3.50 6.47 -4.28
N HIS A 184 -2.37 6.86 -4.84
CA HIS A 184 -1.91 8.24 -4.87
C HIS A 184 -2.79 9.11 -5.78
N ALA A 185 -3.24 8.58 -6.92
CA ALA A 185 -4.24 9.23 -7.76
C ALA A 185 -5.58 9.38 -7.03
N HIS A 186 -5.98 8.38 -6.24
CA HIS A 186 -7.22 8.39 -5.47
C HIS A 186 -7.14 9.33 -4.26
N CYS A 187 -6.07 9.29 -3.46
CA CYS A 187 -5.81 10.22 -2.37
C CYS A 187 -5.75 11.67 -2.86
N ARG A 188 -5.22 11.93 -4.08
CA ARG A 188 -5.32 13.25 -4.71
C ARG A 188 -6.75 13.61 -5.12
N ARG A 189 -7.59 12.64 -5.46
CA ARG A 189 -9.02 12.87 -5.75
C ARG A 189 -9.81 13.16 -4.47
N ILE A 190 -9.58 12.42 -3.38
CA ILE A 190 -10.17 12.68 -2.07
C ILE A 190 -9.68 14.03 -1.52
N GLY A 191 -8.36 14.26 -1.52
CA GLY A 191 -7.74 15.48 -0.98
C GLY A 191 -7.84 16.70 -1.88
N GLY A 192 -8.25 16.50 -3.14
CA GLY A 192 -8.38 17.52 -4.17
C GLY A 192 -9.81 17.98 -4.43
N HIS A 193 -10.81 17.53 -3.65
CA HIS A 193 -12.13 18.11 -3.69
C HIS A 193 -12.02 19.57 -3.21
N PRO A 194 -12.22 20.58 -4.09
CA PRO A 194 -12.38 21.95 -3.64
C PRO A 194 -13.67 21.96 -2.82
N ARG A 195 -13.61 22.60 -1.65
CA ARG A 195 -14.81 22.94 -0.88
C ARG A 195 -15.79 23.67 -1.81
N THR A 196 -17.03 23.22 -1.83
CA THR A 196 -18.14 24.16 -1.88
C THR A 196 -18.20 24.82 -0.51
N ASP A 197 -18.22 26.14 -0.54
CA ASP A 197 -18.23 27.07 0.60
C ASP A 197 -19.34 26.77 1.62
#